data_AF-A0A3Q9QRV9-F1
#
_entry.id   AF-A0A3Q9QRV9-F1
#
_cell.length_a   1.000
_cell.length_b   1.000
_cell.length_c   1.000
_cell.angle_alpha   90.00
_cell.angle_beta   90.00
_cell.angle_gamma   90.00
#
_symmetry.space_group_name_H-M   'P 1'
#
loop_
_entity.id
_entity.type
_entity.pdbx_description
1 polymer ?
#
loop_
_entity_poly.entity_id
_entity_poly.type
_entity_poly.pdbx_seq_one_letter_code
_entity_poly.pdbx_strand_id
1 'polypeptide(L)'
;MTRTELYRQKPKQLPWKGLFLFIVTCMIVASGVFGLWHFYQDSIKIEAPTEELGKKVVINLPNGQKVYTFDNLIVEKDGKMYYEGDLNTIDLTGGTVVYENWREPK
;
A
#
# COMPACT_ATOMS: atom_id res chain seq x y z
N MET A 1 -64.43 -35.91 -23.77
CA MET A 1 -63.93 -34.60 -23.32
C MET A 1 -64.75 -34.18 -22.12
N THR A 2 -64.18 -34.21 -20.91
CA THR A 2 -64.90 -33.99 -19.65
C THR A 2 -64.80 -32.54 -19.18
N ARG A 3 -65.89 -32.06 -18.59
CA ARG A 3 -66.20 -30.66 -18.19
C ARG A 3 -65.26 -30.05 -17.12
N THR A 4 -64.24 -30.79 -16.69
CA THR A 4 -63.31 -30.41 -15.63
C THR A 4 -62.07 -29.64 -16.12
N GLU A 5 -61.79 -29.65 -17.42
CA GLU A 5 -60.64 -28.94 -18.03
C GLU A 5 -60.80 -27.41 -18.07
N LEU A 6 -62.02 -26.89 -17.86
CA LEU A 6 -62.34 -25.46 -17.91
C LEU A 6 -62.03 -24.72 -16.60
N TYR A 7 -61.67 -25.42 -15.52
CA TYR A 7 -61.40 -24.79 -14.23
C TYR A 7 -59.90 -24.53 -14.04
N ARG A 8 -59.49 -23.35 -14.52
CA ARG A 8 -58.74 -22.38 -13.70
C ARG A 8 -57.24 -22.68 -13.52
N GLN A 9 -56.48 -22.50 -14.59
CA GLN A 9 -55.15 -21.87 -14.43
C GLN A 9 -55.37 -20.42 -14.01
N LYS A 10 -55.57 -20.17 -12.70
CA LYS A 10 -55.37 -18.83 -12.14
C LYS A 10 -53.87 -18.55 -12.19
N PRO A 11 -53.37 -17.49 -12.84
CA PRO A 11 -51.98 -17.12 -12.68
C PRO A 11 -51.75 -16.87 -11.19
N LYS A 12 -50.84 -17.62 -10.58
CA LYS A 12 -50.37 -17.35 -9.22
C LYS A 12 -49.83 -15.92 -9.25
N GLN A 13 -50.58 -15.00 -8.66
CA GLN A 13 -50.20 -13.60 -8.60
C GLN A 13 -48.92 -13.55 -7.77
N LEU A 14 -47.80 -13.31 -8.44
CA LEU A 14 -46.51 -13.14 -7.78
C LEU A 14 -46.70 -12.02 -6.74
N PRO A 15 -46.31 -12.22 -5.47
CA PRO A 15 -46.55 -11.22 -4.44
C PRO A 15 -45.60 -10.04 -4.65
N TRP A 16 -45.97 -9.14 -5.56
CA TRP A 16 -45.18 -7.97 -5.98
C TRP A 16 -44.73 -7.14 -4.78
N LYS A 17 -45.57 -7.06 -3.74
CA LYS A 17 -45.25 -6.37 -2.48
C LYS A 17 -44.04 -6.99 -1.76
N GLY A 18 -43.93 -8.31 -1.75
CA GLY A 18 -42.79 -9.03 -1.16
C GLY A 18 -41.52 -8.88 -1.98
N LEU A 19 -41.65 -8.93 -3.32
CA LEU A 19 -40.52 -8.71 -4.23
C LEU A 19 -39.98 -7.27 -4.10
N PHE A 20 -40.86 -6.29 -3.97
CA PHE A 20 -40.49 -4.90 -3.76
C PHE A 20 -39.75 -4.69 -2.43
N LEU A 21 -40.28 -5.23 -1.32
CA LEU A 21 -39.61 -5.15 -0.02
C LEU A 21 -38.25 -5.86 -0.03
N PHE A 22 -38.13 -6.98 -0.73
CA PHE A 22 -36.87 -7.70 -0.88
C PHE A 22 -35.82 -6.85 -1.62
N ILE A 23 -36.18 -6.23 -2.75
CA ILE A 23 -35.29 -5.36 -3.53
C ILE A 23 -34.84 -4.15 -2.70
N VAL A 24 -35.76 -3.51 -1.98
CA VAL A 24 -35.44 -2.37 -1.10
C VAL A 24 -34.47 -2.79 0.00
N THR A 25 -34.70 -3.95 0.61
CA THR A 25 -33.80 -4.48 1.65
C THR A 25 -32.40 -4.77 1.08
N CYS A 26 -32.31 -5.36 -0.11
CA CYS A 26 -31.02 -5.60 -0.78
C CYS A 26 -30.27 -4.30 -1.09
N MET A 27 -30.99 -3.24 -1.52
CA MET A 27 -30.39 -1.92 -1.79
C MET A 27 -29.80 -1.30 -0.52
N ILE A 28 -30.52 -1.38 0.61
CA ILE A 28 -30.04 -0.87 1.90
C ILE A 28 -28.77 -1.61 2.33
N VAL A 29 -28.78 -2.94 2.28
CA VAL A 29 -27.61 -3.76 2.65
C VAL A 29 -26.43 -3.47 1.72
N ALA A 30 -26.64 -3.41 0.40
CA ALA A 30 -25.59 -3.12 -0.56
C ALA A 30 -24.96 -1.73 -0.32
N SER A 31 -25.78 -0.71 -0.06
CA SER A 31 -25.30 0.64 0.23
C SER A 31 -24.49 0.72 1.53
N GLY A 32 -24.92 -0.01 2.58
CA GLY A 32 -24.19 -0.08 3.84
C GLY A 32 -22.84 -0.79 3.71
N VAL A 33 -22.79 -1.91 2.99
CA VAL A 33 -21.54 -2.65 2.73
C VAL A 33 -20.58 -1.81 1.89
N PHE A 34 -21.08 -1.11 0.86
CA PHE A 34 -20.27 -0.26 0.01
C PHE A 34 -19.67 0.94 0.77
N GLY A 35 -20.47 1.60 1.61
CA GLY A 35 -20.00 2.71 2.45
C GLY A 35 -18.93 2.28 3.46
N LEU A 36 -19.12 1.12 4.11
CA LEU A 36 -18.12 0.54 5.01
C LEU A 36 -16.83 0.20 4.26
N TRP A 37 -16.93 -0.43 3.08
CA TRP A 37 -15.77 -0.81 2.29
C TRP A 37 -14.92 0.41 1.91
N HIS A 38 -15.55 1.50 1.46
CA HIS A 38 -14.85 2.75 1.18
C HIS A 38 -14.16 3.33 2.43
N PHE A 39 -14.86 3.35 3.56
CA PHE A 39 -14.29 3.85 4.82
C PHE A 39 -13.07 3.04 5.30
N TYR A 40 -13.11 1.72 5.15
CA TYR A 40 -11.96 0.86 5.49
C TYR A 40 -10.79 1.02 4.51
N GLN A 41 -11.03 1.32 3.23
CA GLN A 41 -9.95 1.59 2.28
C GLN A 41 -9.23 2.91 2.57
N ASP A 42 -9.96 3.97 2.90
CA ASP A 42 -9.37 5.30 3.11
C ASP A 42 -8.64 5.43 4.47
N SER A 43 -9.02 4.60 5.46
CA SER A 43 -8.44 4.64 6.81
C SER A 43 -7.11 3.88 6.95
N ILE A 44 -6.73 3.05 5.97
CA ILE A 44 -5.43 2.35 5.95
C ILE A 44 -4.48 3.12 5.04
N LYS A 45 -4.17 4.36 5.40
CA LYS A 45 -2.94 5.00 4.92
C LYS A 45 -1.79 4.45 5.74
N ILE A 46 -1.12 3.44 5.22
CA ILE A 46 0.21 3.06 5.69
C ILE A 46 1.13 4.20 5.25
N GLU A 47 1.17 5.27 6.05
CA GLU A 47 2.25 6.25 5.98
C GLU A 47 3.49 5.49 6.46
N ALA A 48 4.20 4.86 5.52
CA ALA A 48 5.55 4.41 5.80
C ALA A 48 6.29 5.64 6.35
N PRO A 49 6.96 5.54 7.52
CA PRO A 49 7.77 6.65 8.00
C PRO A 49 8.69 7.02 6.84
N THR A 50 8.56 8.25 6.37
CA THR A 50 9.44 8.73 5.31
C THR A 50 10.79 8.86 5.98
N GLU A 51 11.62 7.81 5.86
CA GLU A 51 12.96 7.87 6.41
C GLU A 51 13.66 9.06 5.78
N GLU A 52 13.98 10.06 6.60
CA GLU A 52 14.80 11.18 6.17
C GLU A 52 16.20 10.61 5.95
N LEU A 53 16.45 10.10 4.74
CA LEU A 53 17.75 9.56 4.34
C LEU A 53 18.85 10.63 4.46
N GLY A 54 18.47 11.91 4.44
CA GLY A 54 19.35 13.04 4.61
C GLY A 54 19.99 13.49 3.29
N LYS A 55 21.17 14.12 3.34
CA LYS A 55 21.82 14.68 2.15
C LYS A 55 22.61 13.60 1.40
N LYS A 56 22.57 13.69 0.06
CA LYS A 56 23.37 12.87 -0.83
C LYS A 56 24.86 13.15 -0.64
N VAL A 57 25.62 12.08 -0.46
CA VAL A 57 27.07 12.11 -0.28
C VAL A 57 27.76 11.04 -1.12
N VAL A 58 29.02 11.30 -1.44
CA VAL A 58 29.92 10.38 -2.12
C VAL A 58 31.11 10.15 -1.20
N ILE A 59 31.39 8.89 -0.89
CA ILE A 59 32.51 8.51 -0.05
C ILE A 59 33.59 7.95 -0.95
N ASN A 60 34.72 8.65 -0.98
CA ASN A 60 35.89 8.22 -1.72
C ASN A 60 36.76 7.40 -0.78
N LEU A 61 36.78 6.07 -1.00
CA LEU A 61 37.58 5.15 -0.21
C LEU A 61 39.05 5.21 -0.62
N PRO A 62 39.99 4.88 0.29
CA PRO A 62 41.42 4.91 0.01
C PRO A 62 41.85 3.88 -1.06
N ASN A 63 41.03 2.86 -1.32
CA ASN A 63 41.21 1.91 -2.41
C ASN A 63 40.78 2.46 -3.79
N GLY A 64 40.31 3.71 -3.87
CA GLY A 64 39.82 4.34 -5.10
C GLY A 64 38.35 4.05 -5.43
N GLN A 65 37.66 3.21 -4.64
CA GLN A 65 36.24 2.93 -4.80
C GLN A 65 35.39 4.12 -4.32
N LYS A 66 34.27 4.35 -5.01
CA LYS A 66 33.31 5.38 -4.65
C LYS A 66 32.02 4.73 -4.16
N VAL A 67 31.54 5.16 -3.00
CA VAL A 67 30.26 4.73 -2.43
C VAL A 67 29.31 5.91 -2.45
N TYR A 68 28.20 5.76 -3.17
CA TYR A 68 27.13 6.75 -3.25
C TYR A 68 26.09 6.40 -2.20
N THR A 69 25.89 7.30 -1.25
CA THR A 69 24.98 7.05 -0.12
C THR A 69 24.42 8.36 0.41
N PHE A 70 23.73 8.30 1.55
CA PHE A 70 23.23 9.45 2.26
C PHE A 70 23.90 9.60 3.62
N ASP A 71 24.00 10.82 4.13
CA ASP A 71 24.69 11.16 5.37
C ASP A 71 24.12 10.44 6.60
N ASN A 72 22.80 10.27 6.71
CA ASN A 72 22.19 9.59 7.86
C ASN A 72 22.45 8.08 7.89
N LEU A 73 22.89 7.48 6.78
CA LEU A 73 23.28 6.07 6.73
C LEU A 73 24.76 5.86 7.09
N ILE A 74 25.49 6.93 7.43
CA ILE A 74 26.89 6.87 7.84
C ILE A 74 26.95 6.99 9.36
N VAL A 75 27.50 5.97 10.01
CA VAL A 75 27.63 5.93 11.47
C VAL A 75 29.09 5.78 11.86
N GLU A 76 29.53 6.60 12.80
CA GLU A 76 30.85 6.48 13.42
C GLU A 76 30.74 5.63 14.69
N LYS A 77 31.42 4.47 14.71
CA LYS A 77 31.50 3.57 15.88
C LYS A 77 32.96 3.27 16.15
N ASP A 78 33.42 3.49 17.38
CA ASP A 78 34.80 3.20 17.81
C ASP A 78 35.90 3.88 16.95
N GLY A 79 35.65 5.11 16.48
CA GLY A 79 36.57 5.87 15.60
C GLY A 79 36.68 5.31 14.19
N LYS A 80 35.78 4.40 13.81
CA LYS A 80 35.65 3.83 12.47
C LYS A 80 34.34 4.26 11.84
N MET A 81 34.36 4.45 10.54
CA MET A 81 33.20 4.92 9.77
C MET A 81 32.55 3.72 9.09
N TYR A 82 31.25 3.57 9.27
CA TYR A 82 30.47 2.49 8.67
C TYR A 82 29.28 3.05 7.91
N TYR A 83 28.92 2.39 6.81
CA TYR A 83 27.61 2.53 6.20
C TYR A 83 26.71 1.48 6.81
N GLU A 84 25.54 1.88 7.28
CA GLU A 84 24.55 1.01 7.91
C GLU A 84 23.22 1.23 7.18
N GLY A 85 22.93 0.36 6.21
CA GLY A 85 21.60 0.25 5.61
C GLY A 85 20.85 -0.95 6.16
N ASP A 86 19.55 -1.05 5.88
CA ASP A 86 18.62 -2.04 6.46
C ASP A 86 19.12 -3.48 6.47
N LEU A 87 19.82 -3.88 5.41
CA LEU A 87 20.27 -5.25 5.21
C LEU A 87 21.79 -5.42 5.27
N ASN A 88 22.55 -4.34 5.10
CA ASN A 88 23.98 -4.41 4.84
C ASN A 88 24.74 -3.34 5.62
N THR A 89 25.82 -3.76 6.27
CA THR A 89 26.83 -2.87 6.85
C THR A 89 28.11 -2.93 6.02
N ILE A 90 28.67 -1.78 5.65
CA ILE A 90 29.91 -1.68 4.87
C ILE A 90 30.92 -0.84 5.66
N ASP A 91 32.16 -1.31 5.76
CA ASP A 91 33.25 -0.54 6.36
C ASP A 91 33.71 0.57 5.39
N LEU A 92 33.67 1.81 5.87
CA LEU A 92 34.05 3.01 5.13
C LEU A 92 35.25 3.74 5.78
N THR A 93 35.94 3.08 6.70
CA THR A 93 37.02 3.68 7.48
C THR A 93 38.12 4.24 6.57
N GLY A 94 38.53 5.48 6.84
CA GLY A 94 39.53 6.19 6.04
C GLY A 94 39.00 6.77 4.73
N GLY A 95 37.70 6.64 4.44
CA GLY A 95 37.04 7.31 3.33
C GLY A 95 36.84 8.80 3.57
N THR A 96 36.90 9.60 2.51
CA THR A 96 36.58 11.04 2.56
C THR A 96 35.16 11.27 2.08
N VAL A 97 34.33 11.91 2.91
CA VAL A 97 32.93 12.24 2.61
C VAL A 97 32.87 13.54 1.82
N VAL A 98 32.25 13.51 0.64
CA VAL A 98 32.02 14.66 -0.22
C VAL A 98 30.51 14.83 -0.44
N TYR A 99 29.97 16.00 -0.12
CA TYR A 99 28.58 16.32 -0.39
C TYR A 99 28.40 16.68 -1.85
N GLU A 100 27.76 15.80 -2.61
CA GLU A 100 27.52 15.98 -4.03
C GLU A 100 26.12 15.48 -4.37
N ASN A 101 25.36 16.28 -5.10
CA ASN A 101 24.03 15.89 -5.55
C ASN A 101 24.15 15.02 -6.81
N TRP A 102 24.44 13.74 -6.60
CA TRP A 102 24.56 12.76 -7.66
C TRP A 102 23.20 12.35 -8.24
N ARG A 103 23.17 12.09 -9.55
CA ARG A 103 22.01 11.49 -10.22
C ARG A 103 22.09 9.97 -10.04
N GLU A 104 20.97 9.36 -9.72
CA GLU A 104 20.90 7.89 -9.59
C GLU A 104 21.42 7.23 -10.88
N PRO A 105 22.31 6.22 -10.76
CA PRO A 105 22.71 5.44 -11.91
C PRO A 105 21.47 4.76 -12.52
N LYS A 106 21.31 4.88 -13.83
CA LYS A 106 20.24 4.23 -14.61
C LYS A 106 20.38 2.72 -14.65
#